data_AF-A0A9P4Y6F8-F1
#
_entry.id   AF-A0A9P4Y6F8-F1
#
_cell.length_a   1.000
_cell.length_b   1.000
_cell.length_c   1.000
_cell.angle_alpha   90.00
_cell.angle_beta   90.00
_cell.angle_gamma   90.00
#
_symmetry.space_group_name_H-M   'P 1'
#
loop_
_entity.id
_entity.type
_entity.pdbx_description
1 polymer ?
#
loop_
_entity_poly.entity_id
_entity_poly.type
_entity_poly.pdbx_seq_one_letter_code
_entity_poly.pdbx_strand_id
1 'polypeptide(L)'
;MDYSTSIHESDHPAGASPWGNSPVSSPQATRTTFGTIGGDSPASPAFGSQISGNGFGSEPDEEGFRSPGGDYRRPGTASTESEDDGQTLAQEAAGESDAYHDENVSPSQGHDDPNRLSGDTARASREQAQAQPQARRPAGPVYKLQAKITGLERAARKDPILRFDVHTNLPKFRTTQFRDVRRLHSEFVKLAEHLISANPEAMVPAVPPPLTSAGAGTDEDEIRVKALMQRWFNYVCSNEVLMRDDEMVLFVESDFGYSPMMKKKQPATGVRRKLLKQFAPPPDDTPELSEARPIVKLFYLGSMDAGHKVDKLVKARLGLSQSDFGVRLGGMHVQEPHQGLANAYRKLGKIIQTVGDSQQAQATAEAFSIGDPFQYHSNDAFIVKETLTNRQLLIREFIQAQENTRSKLNAADRLRGSSNVRREKVDEAITALDDAKQNQEYLYQKTTRVTQNLVQDRRKWFARTTADLRASIREFVCKEIEAERRTLALLENVRPDVRAIDASGGLSRLGREAHPAVRRTSMASSQGPKGDAWSGVPRRSADPMGRSMSGSFMPNVGEEAEAEEESARPPTGLPGLSEEDDEDRVDARNAASRLATSTF
;
A
#
# COMPACT_ATOMS: atom_id res chain seq x y z
N MET A 1 -14.30 1.85 55.40
CA MET A 1 -15.15 1.52 56.56
C MET A 1 -16.37 0.83 55.99
N ASP A 2 -16.58 -0.43 56.33
CA ASP A 2 -17.79 -1.18 55.97
C ASP A 2 -19.01 -0.70 56.73
N TYR A 3 -20.21 -0.93 56.19
CA TYR A 3 -21.36 -1.45 56.93
C TYR A 3 -22.38 -2.09 55.98
N SER A 4 -22.92 -3.24 56.39
CA SER A 4 -23.88 -4.08 55.67
C SER A 4 -25.16 -4.32 56.49
N THR A 5 -26.34 -4.18 55.91
CA THR A 5 -27.69 -4.64 56.40
C THR A 5 -28.72 -4.43 55.28
N SER A 6 -29.72 -5.27 54.90
CA SER A 6 -30.68 -6.18 55.58
C SER A 6 -31.90 -5.48 56.23
N ILE A 7 -33.17 -5.89 56.06
CA ILE A 7 -33.80 -7.01 55.31
C ILE A 7 -35.30 -6.68 55.03
N HIS A 8 -35.91 -7.23 53.96
CA HIS A 8 -37.36 -7.61 53.88
C HIS A 8 -37.56 -8.53 52.65
N GLU A 9 -37.93 -9.82 52.75
CA GLU A 9 -39.27 -10.38 53.05
C GLU A 9 -40.40 -9.79 52.20
N SER A 10 -41.27 -10.55 51.52
CA SER A 10 -41.25 -11.95 51.03
C SER A 10 -42.58 -12.20 50.31
N ASP A 11 -42.59 -12.62 49.03
CA ASP A 11 -43.76 -13.30 48.44
C ASP A 11 -43.42 -13.97 47.09
N HIS A 12 -43.85 -15.24 46.95
CA HIS A 12 -43.73 -16.09 45.77
C HIS A 12 -44.93 -17.03 45.77
N PRO A 13 -45.56 -17.37 44.61
CA PRO A 13 -44.97 -18.48 43.84
C PRO A 13 -45.17 -18.52 42.31
N ALA A 14 -44.26 -19.26 41.67
CA ALA A 14 -44.41 -20.14 40.48
C ALA A 14 -44.78 -19.57 39.09
N GLY A 15 -43.98 -19.92 38.07
CA GLY A 15 -44.36 -19.75 36.65
C GLY A 15 -43.25 -19.86 35.59
N ALA A 16 -42.61 -21.03 35.46
CA ALA A 16 -41.78 -21.55 34.33
C ALA A 16 -41.15 -20.58 33.27
N SER A 17 -39.82 -20.68 33.10
CA SER A 17 -39.06 -20.04 32.02
C SER A 17 -39.41 -20.56 30.61
N PRO A 18 -39.50 -19.69 29.58
CA PRO A 18 -39.52 -20.10 28.18
C PRO A 18 -38.11 -20.38 27.63
N TRP A 19 -38.05 -21.08 26.49
CA TRP A 19 -36.87 -21.42 25.67
C TRP A 19 -36.08 -22.67 26.07
N GLY A 20 -36.62 -23.83 25.67
CA GLY A 20 -35.88 -25.09 25.52
C GLY A 20 -36.34 -25.88 24.28
N ASN A 21 -35.36 -26.16 23.39
CA ASN A 21 -35.30 -27.25 22.40
C ASN A 21 -36.11 -27.21 21.08
N SER A 22 -35.40 -27.56 19.99
CA SER A 22 -35.87 -27.94 18.63
C SER A 22 -36.14 -29.48 18.56
N PRO A 23 -36.45 -30.20 17.42
CA PRO A 23 -36.00 -30.00 16.02
C PRO A 23 -36.95 -30.48 14.82
N VAL A 24 -36.36 -30.55 13.60
CA VAL A 24 -36.63 -31.36 12.36
C VAL A 24 -37.61 -30.93 11.21
N SER A 25 -37.09 -31.07 9.96
CA SER A 25 -37.71 -31.47 8.65
C SER A 25 -38.45 -30.51 7.68
N SER A 26 -37.70 -29.96 6.69
CA SER A 26 -37.77 -30.14 5.20
C SER A 26 -39.08 -29.93 4.35
N PRO A 27 -39.01 -29.73 3.00
CA PRO A 27 -39.81 -28.70 2.29
C PRO A 27 -40.78 -29.17 1.17
N GLN A 28 -41.57 -28.24 0.60
CA GLN A 28 -42.22 -28.38 -0.72
C GLN A 28 -42.53 -27.04 -1.43
N ALA A 29 -42.96 -27.07 -2.70
CA ALA A 29 -42.83 -25.95 -3.66
C ALA A 29 -44.14 -25.51 -4.38
N THR A 30 -44.02 -24.42 -5.16
CA THR A 30 -44.88 -23.97 -6.29
C THR A 30 -46.36 -23.61 -6.07
N ARG A 31 -46.71 -22.33 -6.36
CA ARG A 31 -47.70 -22.01 -7.42
C ARG A 31 -47.64 -20.55 -7.91
N THR A 32 -47.91 -20.37 -9.20
CA THR A 32 -47.99 -19.10 -9.95
C THR A 32 -49.42 -18.85 -10.45
N THR A 33 -49.93 -17.62 -10.43
CA THR A 33 -51.04 -17.19 -11.32
C THR A 33 -50.96 -15.68 -11.65
N PHE A 34 -51.38 -15.34 -12.88
CA PHE A 34 -51.42 -14.01 -13.51
C PHE A 34 -52.51 -13.05 -13.00
N GLY A 35 -52.37 -11.76 -13.32
CA GLY A 35 -53.43 -10.75 -13.35
C GLY A 35 -52.97 -9.44 -14.01
N THR A 36 -53.48 -9.12 -15.21
CA THR A 36 -53.02 -8.01 -16.09
C THR A 36 -54.08 -6.90 -16.20
N ILE A 37 -53.72 -5.76 -16.82
CA ILE A 37 -54.56 -4.61 -17.22
C ILE A 37 -54.82 -3.62 -16.06
N GLY A 38 -54.68 -2.30 -16.20
CA GLY A 38 -54.31 -1.45 -17.34
C GLY A 38 -55.11 -0.13 -17.31
N GLY A 39 -54.50 1.03 -17.55
CA GLY A 39 -55.21 2.31 -17.51
C GLY A 39 -54.29 3.53 -17.47
N ASP A 40 -54.20 4.24 -18.59
CA ASP A 40 -53.45 5.49 -18.75
C ASP A 40 -54.27 6.71 -18.30
N SER A 41 -53.63 7.63 -17.55
CA SER A 41 -53.70 9.12 -17.69
C SER A 41 -55.09 9.84 -17.60
N PRO A 42 -55.20 11.19 -17.41
CA PRO A 42 -54.18 12.22 -17.63
C PRO A 42 -54.13 13.44 -16.65
N ALA A 43 -53.16 14.33 -16.96
CA ALA A 43 -53.20 15.80 -16.90
C ALA A 43 -53.06 16.57 -15.56
N SER A 44 -52.16 17.57 -15.62
CA SER A 44 -51.84 18.60 -14.62
C SER A 44 -52.88 19.75 -14.56
N PRO A 45 -52.72 20.74 -13.66
CA PRO A 45 -52.00 21.95 -14.08
C PRO A 45 -51.07 22.58 -13.02
N ALA A 46 -50.29 23.58 -13.44
CA ALA A 46 -49.25 24.25 -12.65
C ALA A 46 -49.62 25.68 -12.20
N PHE A 47 -49.04 26.12 -11.07
CA PHE A 47 -48.79 27.51 -10.63
C PHE A 47 -47.70 27.43 -9.53
N GLY A 48 -46.83 28.41 -9.24
CA GLY A 48 -46.53 29.69 -9.89
C GLY A 48 -45.94 30.72 -8.91
N SER A 49 -44.63 31.00 -8.98
CA SER A 49 -43.88 32.14 -8.34
C SER A 49 -43.97 32.33 -6.81
N GLN A 50 -42.90 32.66 -6.06
CA GLN A 50 -42.23 33.98 -6.01
C GLN A 50 -40.91 33.93 -5.19
N ILE A 51 -40.14 35.03 -5.24
CA ILE A 51 -38.81 35.22 -4.61
C ILE A 51 -38.88 36.22 -3.45
N SER A 52 -38.17 35.94 -2.34
CA SER A 52 -37.57 36.87 -1.36
C SER A 52 -36.72 36.03 -0.38
N GLY A 53 -35.64 36.49 0.27
CA GLY A 53 -34.91 37.76 0.19
C GLY A 53 -34.10 38.03 1.48
N ASN A 54 -32.76 37.96 1.39
CA ASN A 54 -31.75 38.36 2.41
C ASN A 54 -31.71 37.69 3.81
N GLY A 55 -30.49 37.56 4.37
CA GLY A 55 -30.27 37.30 5.81
C GLY A 55 -28.92 36.63 6.12
N PHE A 56 -27.91 37.40 6.53
CA PHE A 56 -26.65 36.86 7.07
C PHE A 56 -26.81 36.44 8.54
N GLY A 57 -26.12 35.38 8.97
CA GLY A 57 -26.01 34.99 10.38
C GLY A 57 -25.30 33.63 10.53
N SER A 58 -24.04 33.65 10.96
CA SER A 58 -23.19 32.46 11.06
C SER A 58 -23.04 31.98 12.51
N GLU A 59 -23.36 30.71 12.76
CA GLU A 59 -22.84 29.93 13.90
C GLU A 59 -22.24 28.59 13.39
N PRO A 60 -21.42 27.89 14.21
CA PRO A 60 -20.50 26.88 13.70
C PRO A 60 -20.95 25.44 13.98
N ASP A 61 -21.27 24.67 12.93
CA ASP A 61 -21.56 23.24 13.06
C ASP A 61 -20.26 22.41 13.12
N GLU A 62 -19.93 21.99 14.34
CA GLU A 62 -18.96 20.94 14.65
C GLU A 62 -19.63 19.55 14.60
N GLU A 63 -19.72 18.94 13.41
CA GLU A 63 -20.06 17.51 13.26
C GLU A 63 -19.20 16.89 12.15
N GLY A 64 -18.66 15.67 12.27
CA GLY A 64 -19.15 14.55 13.08
C GLY A 64 -19.64 13.41 12.18
N PHE A 65 -18.90 13.08 11.12
CA PHE A 65 -19.40 12.21 10.05
C PHE A 65 -19.50 10.74 10.47
N ARG A 66 -20.68 10.37 11.00
CA ARG A 66 -21.11 8.97 11.17
C ARG A 66 -21.26 8.28 9.81
N SER A 67 -20.87 7.01 9.75
CA SER A 67 -21.19 6.13 8.62
C SER A 67 -22.69 5.92 8.45
N PRO A 68 -23.18 5.82 7.21
CA PRO A 68 -24.28 4.94 6.85
C PRO A 68 -23.73 3.64 6.27
N GLY A 69 -24.18 2.50 6.78
CA GLY A 69 -23.95 1.20 6.14
C GLY A 69 -24.74 1.10 4.84
N GLY A 70 -24.13 0.49 3.81
CA GLY A 70 -24.79 0.21 2.53
C GLY A 70 -24.12 -0.97 1.85
N ASP A 71 -24.87 -2.05 1.65
CA ASP A 71 -24.38 -3.28 1.03
C ASP A 71 -24.08 -3.07 -0.46
N TYR A 72 -22.79 -3.13 -0.83
CA TYR A 72 -22.38 -3.09 -2.23
C TYR A 72 -22.46 -4.48 -2.86
N ARG A 73 -23.64 -4.79 -3.43
CA ARG A 73 -23.86 -5.97 -4.27
C ARG A 73 -23.09 -5.84 -5.59
N ARG A 74 -22.19 -6.80 -5.85
CA ARG A 74 -21.40 -6.91 -7.08
C ARG A 74 -22.31 -7.23 -8.29
N PRO A 75 -22.20 -6.53 -9.43
CA PRO A 75 -22.76 -7.00 -10.70
C PRO A 75 -21.97 -8.22 -11.19
N GLY A 76 -22.64 -9.35 -11.41
CA GLY A 76 -22.06 -10.52 -12.05
C GLY A 76 -22.31 -10.48 -13.56
N THR A 77 -21.27 -10.71 -14.34
CA THR A 77 -21.35 -11.00 -15.77
C THR A 77 -21.32 -12.51 -15.96
N ALA A 78 -22.39 -13.07 -16.50
CA ALA A 78 -22.48 -14.47 -16.94
C ALA A 78 -23.47 -14.54 -18.11
N SER A 79 -23.46 -15.69 -18.81
CA SER A 79 -24.21 -16.02 -20.03
C SER A 79 -23.61 -15.51 -21.33
N THR A 80 -23.45 -16.33 -22.39
CA THR A 80 -23.61 -17.80 -22.50
C THR A 80 -22.94 -18.26 -23.79
N GLU A 81 -22.38 -19.47 -23.80
CA GLU A 81 -22.03 -20.20 -25.03
C GLU A 81 -23.30 -20.76 -25.69
N SER A 82 -23.27 -20.92 -27.01
CA SER A 82 -24.20 -21.73 -27.80
C SER A 82 -23.51 -22.13 -29.11
N GLU A 83 -23.29 -23.42 -29.29
CA GLU A 83 -22.74 -24.03 -30.52
C GLU A 83 -23.87 -24.59 -31.41
N ASP A 84 -23.50 -24.93 -32.66
CA ASP A 84 -24.24 -25.74 -33.65
C ASP A 84 -25.53 -25.14 -34.27
N ASP A 85 -25.88 -25.41 -35.54
CA ASP A 85 -25.28 -26.21 -36.63
C ASP A 85 -25.83 -25.70 -38.01
N GLY A 86 -25.28 -26.13 -39.15
CA GLY A 86 -25.96 -26.09 -40.46
C GLY A 86 -25.18 -25.47 -41.66
N GLN A 87 -25.05 -26.25 -42.74
CA GLN A 87 -24.11 -26.02 -43.87
C GLN A 87 -24.76 -25.46 -45.17
N THR A 88 -23.91 -25.22 -46.20
CA THR A 88 -24.19 -25.05 -47.66
C THR A 88 -24.69 -23.66 -48.14
N LEU A 89 -24.31 -23.11 -49.31
CA LEU A 89 -23.48 -23.60 -50.44
C LEU A 89 -22.92 -22.43 -51.32
N ALA A 90 -21.78 -22.67 -51.98
CA ALA A 90 -21.26 -22.10 -53.24
C ALA A 90 -20.91 -20.59 -53.38
N GLN A 91 -19.65 -20.35 -53.78
CA GLN A 91 -19.13 -19.10 -54.36
C GLN A 91 -18.06 -19.45 -55.43
N GLU A 92 -18.15 -18.85 -56.62
CA GLU A 92 -17.17 -18.85 -57.73
C GLU A 92 -16.88 -17.37 -58.08
N ALA A 93 -15.78 -16.89 -58.69
CA ALA A 93 -14.47 -17.41 -59.18
C ALA A 93 -13.61 -16.16 -59.57
N ALA A 94 -12.28 -16.15 -59.82
CA ALA A 94 -11.11 -17.03 -59.60
C ALA A 94 -9.82 -16.19 -59.89
N GLY A 95 -8.61 -16.78 -59.76
CA GLY A 95 -7.31 -16.18 -60.16
C GLY A 95 -6.27 -16.14 -59.03
N GLU A 96 -5.46 -17.20 -58.84
CA GLU A 96 -4.06 -17.36 -59.32
C GLU A 96 -3.05 -16.43 -58.58
N SER A 97 -2.18 -16.88 -57.66
CA SER A 97 -1.14 -17.94 -57.66
C SER A 97 0.16 -17.53 -58.42
N ASP A 98 1.39 -17.93 -58.08
CA ASP A 98 1.92 -19.00 -57.19
C ASP A 98 3.24 -18.60 -56.47
N ALA A 99 3.70 -19.46 -55.55
CA ALA A 99 5.00 -19.38 -54.85
C ALA A 99 6.04 -20.38 -55.40
N TYR A 100 7.26 -20.45 -54.85
CA TYR A 100 7.84 -21.67 -54.22
C TYR A 100 9.33 -21.55 -53.79
N HIS A 101 9.71 -22.43 -52.85
CA HIS A 101 11.03 -22.76 -52.26
C HIS A 101 11.94 -23.57 -53.26
N ASP A 102 13.19 -24.03 -52.99
CA ASP A 102 14.00 -24.19 -51.75
C ASP A 102 15.54 -24.30 -52.01
N GLU A 103 16.34 -24.42 -50.92
CA GLU A 103 17.70 -25.04 -50.73
C GLU A 103 18.80 -24.98 -51.85
N ASN A 104 20.12 -24.80 -51.63
CA ASN A 104 21.00 -25.55 -50.71
C ASN A 104 22.50 -25.06 -50.77
N VAL A 105 23.35 -25.52 -49.83
CA VAL A 105 24.84 -25.62 -49.81
C VAL A 105 25.71 -24.34 -49.69
N SER A 106 26.58 -24.35 -48.65
CA SER A 106 27.85 -23.56 -48.54
C SER A 106 29.06 -24.48 -48.78
N PRO A 107 30.26 -24.01 -49.19
CA PRO A 107 31.25 -23.62 -48.15
C PRO A 107 32.38 -22.62 -48.56
N SER A 108 33.20 -22.29 -47.55
CA SER A 108 34.66 -22.03 -47.59
C SER A 108 35.21 -20.58 -47.53
N GLN A 109 36.46 -20.49 -47.06
CA GLN A 109 37.12 -19.33 -46.43
C GLN A 109 38.07 -18.59 -47.38
N GLY A 110 38.48 -17.36 -47.01
CA GLY A 110 39.67 -16.72 -47.58
C GLY A 110 39.90 -15.27 -47.12
N HIS A 111 40.91 -15.02 -46.29
CA HIS A 111 41.53 -13.70 -46.14
C HIS A 111 42.52 -13.47 -47.30
N ASP A 112 42.61 -12.25 -47.84
CA ASP A 112 43.85 -11.45 -47.81
C ASP A 112 43.69 -10.07 -48.50
N ASP A 113 44.35 -9.07 -47.91
CA ASP A 113 44.63 -7.71 -48.42
C ASP A 113 46.09 -7.71 -48.96
N PRO A 114 46.74 -6.61 -49.43
CA PRO A 114 46.25 -5.31 -49.88
C PRO A 114 46.93 -4.77 -51.18
N ASN A 115 46.68 -3.48 -51.46
CA ASN A 115 47.71 -2.46 -51.79
C ASN A 115 47.85 -1.94 -53.25
N ARG A 116 47.57 -0.64 -53.41
CA ARG A 116 48.24 0.37 -54.26
C ARG A 116 47.61 1.73 -53.91
N LEU A 117 48.32 2.82 -53.62
CA LEU A 117 49.54 3.37 -54.24
C LEU A 117 50.51 4.03 -53.23
N SER A 118 51.78 4.15 -53.62
CA SER A 118 52.90 4.71 -52.84
C SER A 118 53.39 6.08 -53.37
N GLY A 119 54.19 6.81 -52.57
CA GLY A 119 55.01 7.97 -52.99
C GLY A 119 54.71 9.26 -52.20
N ASP A 120 55.34 9.56 -51.05
CA ASP A 120 56.74 10.01 -50.83
C ASP A 120 57.20 11.17 -51.76
N THR A 121 57.89 12.23 -51.32
CA THR A 121 58.35 12.68 -49.97
C THR A 121 58.69 14.19 -50.01
N ALA A 122 58.42 14.95 -48.92
CA ALA A 122 59.14 16.19 -48.59
C ALA A 122 58.92 16.61 -47.11
N ARG A 123 59.95 17.13 -46.45
CA ARG A 123 59.99 17.44 -45.01
C ARG A 123 59.44 18.83 -44.67
N ALA A 124 58.66 18.96 -43.58
CA ALA A 124 58.92 19.94 -42.51
C ALA A 124 58.07 19.68 -41.25
N SER A 125 58.62 20.06 -40.11
CA SER A 125 58.13 19.84 -38.75
C SER A 125 56.95 20.74 -38.30
N ARG A 126 56.11 20.16 -37.43
CA ARG A 126 55.49 20.78 -36.24
C ARG A 126 54.30 21.75 -36.45
N GLU A 127 53.09 21.18 -36.46
CA GLU A 127 51.89 21.86 -35.96
C GLU A 127 50.88 20.86 -35.36
N GLN A 128 50.75 20.85 -34.02
CA GLN A 128 49.65 20.17 -33.32
C GLN A 128 48.46 21.12 -33.25
N ALA A 129 47.54 21.02 -34.22
CA ALA A 129 46.34 21.86 -34.29
C ALA A 129 45.06 21.08 -33.93
N GLN A 130 44.74 21.12 -32.63
CA GLN A 130 43.38 21.27 -32.10
C GLN A 130 42.22 20.49 -32.76
N ALA A 131 42.05 19.23 -32.36
CA ALA A 131 40.70 18.70 -32.20
C ALA A 131 40.04 19.39 -30.99
N GLN A 132 39.16 20.38 -31.23
CA GLN A 132 38.46 21.08 -30.15
C GLN A 132 37.53 20.11 -29.40
N PRO A 133 37.66 19.94 -28.08
CA PRO A 133 36.59 19.38 -27.28
C PRO A 133 35.45 20.40 -27.27
N GLN A 134 34.27 20.04 -27.78
CA GLN A 134 33.07 20.85 -27.55
C GLN A 134 32.88 20.98 -26.03
N ALA A 135 33.07 22.18 -25.52
CA ALA A 135 32.93 22.48 -24.10
C ALA A 135 31.48 22.21 -23.68
N ARG A 136 31.25 21.04 -23.05
CA ARG A 136 30.01 20.78 -22.30
C ARG A 136 29.85 21.93 -21.32
N ARG A 137 28.80 22.75 -21.51
CA ARG A 137 28.44 23.81 -20.56
C ARG A 137 28.44 23.19 -19.16
N PRO A 138 29.09 23.81 -18.15
CA PRO A 138 29.08 23.26 -16.81
C PRO A 138 27.64 23.12 -16.36
N ALA A 139 27.28 21.93 -15.88
CA ALA A 139 25.96 21.71 -15.31
C ALA A 139 25.76 22.72 -14.17
N GLY A 140 24.61 23.41 -14.18
CA GLY A 140 24.29 24.40 -13.14
C GLY A 140 24.31 23.78 -11.74
N PRO A 141 24.43 24.59 -10.68
CA PRO A 141 24.50 24.08 -9.31
C PRO A 141 23.27 23.22 -8.99
N VAL A 142 23.50 21.94 -8.68
CA VAL A 142 22.45 21.03 -8.26
C VAL A 142 22.01 21.43 -6.86
N TYR A 143 20.81 21.99 -6.76
CA TYR A 143 20.21 22.36 -5.48
C TYR A 143 19.75 21.10 -4.72
N LYS A 144 20.00 21.08 -3.42
CA LYS A 144 19.64 20.01 -2.49
C LYS A 144 19.17 20.57 -1.16
N LEU A 145 18.15 19.91 -0.61
CA LEU A 145 17.72 20.01 0.78
C LEU A 145 17.79 18.60 1.37
N GLN A 146 18.43 18.43 2.52
CA GLN A 146 18.61 17.13 3.17
C GLN A 146 18.30 17.28 4.65
N ALA A 147 17.23 16.63 5.12
CA ALA A 147 16.86 16.60 6.53
C ALA A 147 17.16 15.22 7.12
N LYS A 148 17.72 15.17 8.34
CA LYS A 148 18.02 13.93 9.06
C LYS A 148 17.39 13.95 10.44
N ILE A 149 16.44 13.05 10.69
CA ILE A 149 15.80 12.90 12.00
C ILE A 149 16.79 12.25 12.97
N THR A 150 17.14 12.99 14.02
CA THR A 150 18.06 12.58 15.07
C THR A 150 17.31 11.95 16.25
N GLY A 151 16.18 12.55 16.65
CA GLY A 151 15.43 12.16 17.85
C GLY A 151 13.91 12.23 17.68
N LEU A 152 13.22 11.54 18.59
CA LEU A 152 11.78 11.59 18.82
C LEU A 152 11.61 11.74 20.33
N GLU A 153 11.03 12.85 20.78
CA GLU A 153 10.82 13.15 22.20
C GLU A 153 9.31 13.06 22.50
N ARG A 154 8.91 12.04 23.26
CA ARG A 154 7.51 11.81 23.66
C ARG A 154 7.26 12.33 25.07
N ALA A 155 6.44 13.37 25.21
CA ALA A 155 6.02 13.93 26.50
C ALA A 155 4.66 13.33 26.94
N ALA A 156 4.66 12.08 27.41
CA ALA A 156 3.44 11.31 27.74
C ALA A 156 2.43 11.30 26.56
N ARG A 157 1.12 11.40 26.81
CA ARG A 157 0.06 11.41 25.78
C ARG A 157 -0.02 12.72 24.95
N LYS A 158 1.06 13.49 24.84
CA LYS A 158 1.11 14.72 24.05
C LYS A 158 1.64 14.46 22.64
N ASP A 159 1.36 15.40 21.75
CA ASP A 159 1.94 15.49 20.41
C ASP A 159 3.49 15.40 20.48
N PRO A 160 4.14 14.42 19.82
CA PRO A 160 5.57 14.19 19.97
C PRO A 160 6.41 15.23 19.23
N ILE A 161 7.60 15.53 19.76
CA ILE A 161 8.56 16.43 19.14
C ILE A 161 9.57 15.60 18.35
N LEU A 162 9.69 15.86 17.06
CA LEU A 162 10.75 15.33 16.20
C LEU A 162 11.93 16.31 16.21
N ARG A 163 13.13 15.76 16.40
CA ARG A 163 14.40 16.48 16.34
C ARG A 163 15.14 16.10 15.08
N PHE A 164 15.64 17.08 14.33
CA PHE A 164 16.32 16.84 13.07
C PHE A 164 17.38 17.90 12.75
N ASP A 165 18.38 17.48 11.98
CA ASP A 165 19.38 18.37 11.39
C ASP A 165 19.02 18.60 9.91
N VAL A 166 19.35 19.78 9.37
CA VAL A 166 19.13 20.11 7.96
C VAL A 166 20.43 20.59 7.33
N HIS A 167 20.76 20.06 6.15
CA HIS A 167 21.83 20.53 5.30
C HIS A 167 21.28 20.95 3.94
N THR A 168 21.66 22.13 3.46
CA THR A 168 21.12 22.74 2.25
C THR A 168 22.16 23.59 1.52
N ASN A 169 22.00 23.73 0.20
CA ASN A 169 22.69 24.74 -0.61
C ASN A 169 21.70 25.68 -1.34
N LEU A 170 20.43 25.68 -0.93
CA LEU A 170 19.42 26.58 -1.48
C LEU A 170 19.69 28.03 -1.00
N PRO A 171 19.75 29.03 -1.90
CA PRO A 171 20.18 30.38 -1.57
C PRO A 171 19.19 31.19 -0.73
N LYS A 172 17.97 30.68 -0.52
CA LYS A 172 16.96 31.30 0.35
C LYS A 172 17.22 31.09 1.85
N PHE A 173 18.03 30.09 2.23
CA PHE A 173 18.31 29.79 3.63
C PHE A 173 19.45 30.67 4.16
N ARG A 174 19.32 31.14 5.41
CA ARG A 174 20.33 32.01 6.06
C ARG A 174 21.68 31.31 6.29
N THR A 175 21.69 29.98 6.37
CA THR A 175 22.89 29.15 6.56
C THR A 175 22.74 27.79 5.86
N THR A 176 23.85 27.10 5.61
CA THR A 176 23.87 25.78 4.94
C THR A 176 23.70 24.58 5.89
N GLN A 177 23.68 24.81 7.20
CA GLN A 177 23.50 23.78 8.23
C GLN A 177 22.62 24.32 9.36
N PHE A 178 21.59 23.57 9.72
CA PHE A 178 20.78 23.75 10.92
C PHE A 178 20.89 22.46 11.75
N ARG A 179 21.03 22.57 13.06
CA ARG A 179 21.16 21.44 13.97
C ARG A 179 20.12 21.51 15.07
N ASP A 180 19.67 20.36 15.52
CA ASP A 180 18.68 20.21 16.59
C ASP A 180 17.36 20.98 16.37
N VAL A 181 16.92 21.10 15.11
CA VAL A 181 15.62 21.71 14.79
C VAL A 181 14.52 20.85 15.41
N ARG A 182 13.64 21.47 16.20
CA ARG A 182 12.57 20.80 16.94
C ARG A 182 11.21 21.18 16.38
N ARG A 183 10.40 20.19 16.01
CA ARG A 183 9.02 20.39 15.54
C ARG A 183 8.08 19.33 16.09
N LEU A 184 6.90 19.75 16.50
CA LEU A 184 5.79 18.87 16.86
C LEU A 184 5.27 18.13 15.62
N HIS A 185 4.75 16.91 15.78
CA HIS A 185 4.16 16.18 14.66
C HIS A 185 2.99 16.95 14.02
N SER A 186 2.15 17.64 14.80
CA SER A 186 1.11 18.52 14.24
C SER A 186 1.65 19.68 13.37
N GLU A 187 2.91 20.08 13.54
CA GLU A 187 3.54 21.10 12.67
C GLU A 187 3.93 20.52 11.31
N PHE A 188 4.34 19.24 11.24
CA PHE A 188 4.52 18.53 9.98
C PHE A 188 3.18 18.38 9.24
N VAL A 189 2.08 18.13 9.95
CA VAL A 189 0.73 18.10 9.38
C VAL A 189 0.36 19.46 8.79
N LYS A 190 0.52 20.56 9.53
CA LYS A 190 0.29 21.93 9.01
C LYS A 190 1.16 22.26 7.80
N LEU A 191 2.42 21.81 7.77
CA LEU A 191 3.31 21.99 6.62
C LEU A 191 2.78 21.20 5.42
N ALA A 192 2.42 19.93 5.59
CA ALA A 192 1.86 19.11 4.51
C ALA A 192 0.57 19.72 3.94
N GLU A 193 -0.35 20.16 4.80
CA GLU A 193 -1.59 20.85 4.39
C GLU A 193 -1.29 22.10 3.54
N HIS A 194 -0.32 22.93 3.97
CA HIS A 194 0.15 24.05 3.16
C HIS A 194 0.68 23.56 1.80
N LEU A 195 1.64 22.64 1.79
CA LEU A 195 2.28 22.15 0.57
C LEU A 195 1.26 21.58 -0.44
N ILE A 196 0.27 20.80 0.01
CA ILE A 196 -0.80 20.24 -0.85
C ILE A 196 -1.67 21.37 -1.43
N SER A 197 -1.85 22.48 -0.71
CA SER A 197 -2.64 23.64 -1.17
C SER A 197 -1.87 24.62 -2.06
N ALA A 198 -0.56 24.72 -1.84
CA ALA A 198 0.31 25.69 -2.49
C ALA A 198 0.87 25.21 -3.82
N ASN A 199 1.07 23.90 -3.98
CA ASN A 199 1.82 23.29 -5.06
C ASN A 199 0.95 22.28 -5.84
N PRO A 200 -0.06 22.72 -6.63
CA PRO A 200 -0.89 21.83 -7.44
C PRO A 200 -0.09 21.03 -8.50
N GLU A 201 1.13 21.46 -8.82
CA GLU A 201 2.09 20.74 -9.67
C GLU A 201 2.85 19.58 -9.00
N ALA A 202 2.64 19.28 -7.72
CA ALA A 202 3.42 18.28 -6.98
C ALA A 202 2.57 17.22 -6.25
N MET A 203 3.10 15.99 -6.14
CA MET A 203 2.49 14.88 -5.38
C MET A 203 3.05 14.78 -3.96
N VAL A 204 2.58 15.67 -3.09
CA VAL A 204 2.96 15.72 -1.66
C VAL A 204 2.60 14.41 -0.96
N PRO A 205 3.53 13.75 -0.25
CA PRO A 205 3.25 12.53 0.49
C PRO A 205 2.39 12.78 1.73
N ALA A 206 1.51 11.83 2.08
CA ALA A 206 0.78 11.85 3.36
C ALA A 206 1.75 11.82 4.55
N VAL A 207 1.49 12.59 5.60
CA VAL A 207 2.29 12.55 6.82
C VAL A 207 2.01 11.23 7.55
N PRO A 208 3.04 10.41 7.89
CA PRO A 208 2.85 9.22 8.72
C PRO A 208 2.23 9.57 10.08
N PRO A 209 1.44 8.69 10.71
CA PRO A 209 0.89 8.94 12.05
C PRO A 209 1.98 9.13 13.13
N PRO A 210 1.68 9.82 14.26
CA PRO A 210 2.63 10.04 15.35
C PRO A 210 2.90 8.79 16.21
N LEU A 211 2.17 7.70 15.94
CA LEU A 211 2.13 6.43 16.65
C LEU A 211 1.85 5.31 15.65
N THR A 212 2.40 4.13 15.91
CA THR A 212 2.15 2.89 15.15
C THR A 212 1.41 1.87 16.00
N SER A 213 0.88 0.84 15.34
CA SER A 213 0.24 -0.30 15.99
C SER A 213 1.20 -1.20 16.78
N ALA A 214 2.52 -0.89 16.79
CA ALA A 214 3.50 -1.55 17.67
C ALA A 214 3.33 -1.19 19.15
N GLY A 215 2.54 -0.16 19.47
CA GLY A 215 2.21 0.25 20.83
C GLY A 215 3.02 1.47 21.26
N ALA A 216 2.30 2.52 21.67
CA ALA A 216 2.86 3.82 22.00
C ALA A 216 3.93 3.74 23.11
N GLY A 217 5.14 4.23 22.82
CA GLY A 217 6.25 4.26 23.78
C GLY A 217 6.99 2.93 23.94
N THR A 218 6.82 2.00 23.00
CA THR A 218 7.74 0.87 22.81
C THR A 218 8.91 1.29 21.91
N ASP A 219 10.09 0.68 22.09
CA ASP A 219 11.25 0.93 21.22
C ASP A 219 10.93 0.69 19.73
N GLU A 220 10.11 -0.33 19.44
CA GLU A 220 9.64 -0.67 18.10
C GLU A 220 8.81 0.46 17.48
N ASP A 221 7.89 1.06 18.23
CA ASP A 221 7.12 2.23 17.80
C ASP A 221 8.00 3.45 17.55
N GLU A 222 8.96 3.74 18.43
CA GLU A 222 9.87 4.88 18.24
C GLU A 222 10.77 4.72 17.01
N ILE A 223 11.32 3.52 16.79
CA ILE A 223 12.11 3.19 15.60
C ILE A 223 11.26 3.36 14.33
N ARG A 224 10.03 2.83 14.32
CA ARG A 224 9.11 2.94 13.17
C ARG A 224 8.73 4.38 12.88
N VAL A 225 8.27 5.15 13.87
CA VAL A 225 7.85 6.55 13.67
C VAL A 225 9.03 7.39 13.16
N LYS A 226 10.25 7.22 13.71
CA LYS A 226 11.45 7.90 13.19
C LYS A 226 11.74 7.52 11.75
N ALA A 227 11.69 6.23 11.40
CA ALA A 227 11.96 5.75 10.04
C ALA A 227 10.92 6.22 9.02
N LEU A 228 9.63 6.21 9.38
CA LEU A 228 8.53 6.69 8.55
C LEU A 228 8.62 8.20 8.34
N MET A 229 8.80 8.99 9.41
CA MET A 229 8.95 10.44 9.29
C MET A 229 10.21 10.82 8.51
N GLN A 230 11.31 10.08 8.66
CA GLN A 230 12.53 10.30 7.86
C GLN A 230 12.27 10.05 6.37
N ARG A 231 11.51 8.99 6.04
CA ARG A 231 11.13 8.68 4.66
C ARG A 231 10.24 9.77 4.07
N TRP A 232 9.24 10.23 4.82
CA TRP A 232 8.40 11.36 4.44
C TRP A 232 9.23 12.62 4.14
N PHE A 233 10.14 12.97 5.04
CA PHE A 233 10.96 14.17 4.90
C PHE A 233 11.90 14.07 3.70
N ASN A 234 12.46 12.89 3.44
CA ASN A 234 13.25 12.62 2.22
C ASN A 234 12.41 12.84 0.95
N TYR A 235 11.17 12.34 0.90
CA TYR A 235 10.27 12.54 -0.24
C TYR A 235 9.95 14.03 -0.47
N VAL A 236 9.70 14.80 0.59
CA VAL A 236 9.47 16.26 0.48
C VAL A 236 10.73 17.00 0.04
N CYS A 237 11.86 16.78 0.70
CA CYS A 237 13.12 17.49 0.43
C CYS A 237 13.78 17.09 -0.90
N SER A 238 13.47 15.92 -1.45
CA SER A 238 13.90 15.50 -2.81
C SER A 238 13.00 16.03 -3.94
N ASN A 239 11.81 16.55 -3.62
CA ASN A 239 10.91 17.10 -4.62
C ASN A 239 11.33 18.53 -4.99
N GLU A 240 11.60 18.73 -6.28
CA GLU A 240 12.08 20.00 -6.83
C GLU A 240 11.13 21.18 -6.71
N VAL A 241 9.83 20.93 -6.60
CA VAL A 241 8.85 21.98 -6.30
C VAL A 241 8.85 22.24 -4.80
N LEU A 242 8.63 21.20 -4.00
CA LEU A 242 8.40 21.34 -2.56
C LEU A 242 9.62 21.89 -1.82
N MET A 243 10.84 21.46 -2.15
CA MET A 243 12.06 21.93 -1.48
C MET A 243 12.31 23.44 -1.64
N ARG A 244 11.66 24.10 -2.61
CA ARG A 244 11.85 25.52 -2.96
C ARG A 244 10.71 26.43 -2.44
N ASP A 245 9.69 25.84 -1.82
CA ASP A 245 8.58 26.54 -1.17
C ASP A 245 9.09 27.38 0.02
N ASP A 246 8.54 28.59 0.21
CA ASP A 246 8.98 29.51 1.25
C ASP A 246 8.64 29.00 2.66
N GLU A 247 7.57 28.23 2.82
CA GLU A 247 7.23 27.62 4.11
C GLU A 247 8.24 26.52 4.49
N MET A 248 9.01 25.94 3.57
CA MET A 248 10.12 25.04 3.94
C MET A 248 11.27 25.79 4.64
N VAL A 249 11.51 27.05 4.26
CA VAL A 249 12.51 27.88 4.95
C VAL A 249 11.99 28.22 6.34
N LEU A 250 10.75 28.69 6.45
CA LEU A 250 10.12 29.03 7.74
C LEU A 250 10.02 27.81 8.69
N PHE A 251 9.68 26.63 8.14
CA PHE A 251 9.62 25.39 8.90
C PHE A 251 10.98 24.96 9.45
N VAL A 252 12.09 25.29 8.81
CA VAL A 252 13.44 24.94 9.29
C VAL A 252 14.01 26.04 10.19
N GLU A 253 13.81 27.32 9.84
CA GLU A 253 14.51 28.44 10.48
C GLU A 253 13.83 29.02 11.73
N SER A 254 12.54 28.73 11.97
CA SER A 254 11.82 29.29 13.13
C SER A 254 12.28 28.69 14.47
N ASP A 255 12.63 29.55 15.43
CA ASP A 255 13.12 29.12 16.76
C ASP A 255 11.97 28.68 17.70
N PHE A 256 10.76 29.24 17.56
CA PHE A 256 9.66 29.11 18.53
C PHE A 256 8.48 28.24 18.06
N GLY A 257 8.70 27.37 17.07
CA GLY A 257 7.68 26.53 16.44
C GLY A 257 7.17 27.09 15.11
N TYR A 258 6.29 26.35 14.46
CA TYR A 258 5.83 26.60 13.09
C TYR A 258 4.31 26.74 12.98
N SER A 259 3.89 27.79 12.27
CA SER A 259 2.52 27.97 11.79
C SER A 259 2.61 28.58 10.39
N PRO A 260 1.94 28.01 9.36
CA PRO A 260 1.99 28.54 8.01
C PRO A 260 1.53 30.00 7.98
N MET A 261 2.30 30.88 7.35
CA MET A 261 1.94 32.30 7.21
C MET A 261 0.81 32.50 6.20
N MET A 262 0.74 31.64 5.17
CA MET A 262 -0.29 31.73 4.13
C MET A 262 -1.21 30.50 4.12
N LYS A 263 -2.48 30.68 4.48
CA LYS A 263 -3.52 29.64 4.35
C LYS A 263 -4.12 29.63 2.94
N LYS A 264 -3.35 29.12 1.96
CA LYS A 264 -3.87 28.86 0.60
C LYS A 264 -4.99 27.81 0.68
N LYS A 265 -6.07 28.01 -0.09
CA LYS A 265 -7.20 27.06 -0.14
C LYS A 265 -7.11 26.19 -1.40
N GLN A 266 -7.52 24.94 -1.27
CA GLN A 266 -7.61 23.99 -2.40
C GLN A 266 -8.47 24.55 -3.55
N PRO A 267 -8.11 24.30 -4.83
CA PRO A 267 -8.91 24.69 -5.98
C PRO A 267 -10.33 24.11 -5.90
N ALA A 268 -11.33 25.01 -5.86
CA ALA A 268 -12.76 24.73 -5.69
C ALA A 268 -13.11 23.81 -4.50
N THR A 269 -13.67 24.36 -3.42
CA THR A 269 -14.14 23.60 -2.25
C THR A 269 -15.67 23.47 -2.21
N GLY A 270 -16.18 22.54 -1.38
CA GLY A 270 -17.61 22.42 -1.06
C GLY A 270 -18.52 22.17 -2.27
N VAL A 271 -19.67 22.87 -2.30
CA VAL A 271 -20.75 22.68 -3.29
C VAL A 271 -20.26 22.87 -4.74
N ARG A 272 -19.44 23.91 -5.02
CA ARG A 272 -18.84 24.13 -6.35
C ARG A 272 -18.05 22.91 -6.81
N ARG A 273 -17.31 22.27 -5.91
CA ARG A 273 -16.55 21.05 -6.23
C ARG A 273 -17.44 19.84 -6.49
N LYS A 274 -18.52 19.68 -5.71
CA LYS A 274 -19.50 18.60 -5.88
C LYS A 274 -20.16 18.70 -7.26
N LEU A 275 -20.62 19.91 -7.63
CA LEU A 275 -21.20 20.20 -8.94
C LEU A 275 -20.19 19.97 -10.08
N LEU A 276 -18.96 20.49 -9.96
CA LEU A 276 -17.92 20.28 -10.97
C LEU A 276 -17.50 18.81 -11.11
N LYS A 277 -17.64 17.98 -10.08
CA LYS A 277 -17.39 16.53 -10.12
C LYS A 277 -18.53 15.73 -10.79
N GLN A 278 -19.70 16.32 -11.08
CA GLN A 278 -20.81 15.67 -11.80
C GLN A 278 -20.67 15.75 -13.33
N PHE A 279 -20.05 16.81 -13.86
CA PHE A 279 -19.75 16.92 -15.29
C PHE A 279 -18.66 15.93 -15.70
N ALA A 280 -18.76 15.42 -16.92
CA ALA A 280 -17.73 14.59 -17.55
C ALA A 280 -16.34 15.25 -17.44
N PRO A 281 -15.24 14.47 -17.27
CA PRO A 281 -13.89 15.00 -17.34
C PRO A 281 -13.70 15.83 -18.62
N PRO A 282 -12.99 16.96 -18.57
CA PRO A 282 -12.63 17.67 -19.80
C PRO A 282 -11.73 16.77 -20.68
N PRO A 283 -11.65 17.04 -22.00
CA PRO A 283 -10.60 16.49 -22.84
C PRO A 283 -9.23 16.70 -22.18
N ASP A 284 -8.40 15.65 -22.16
CA ASP A 284 -7.12 15.62 -21.46
C ASP A 284 -6.09 14.94 -22.36
N ASP A 285 -5.32 15.77 -23.08
CA ASP A 285 -4.32 15.34 -24.07
C ASP A 285 -3.06 14.69 -23.43
N THR A 286 -3.10 14.38 -22.13
CA THR A 286 -2.03 13.71 -21.39
C THR A 286 -2.51 12.32 -20.92
N PRO A 287 -2.46 11.29 -21.79
CA PRO A 287 -2.94 9.94 -21.46
C PRO A 287 -2.28 9.38 -20.19
N GLU A 288 -0.99 9.65 -20.01
CA GLU A 288 -0.21 9.20 -18.85
C GLU A 288 -0.81 9.63 -17.49
N LEU A 289 -1.52 10.76 -17.43
CA LEU A 289 -2.18 11.27 -16.21
C LEU A 289 -3.67 10.92 -16.16
N SER A 290 -4.36 10.88 -17.30
CA SER A 290 -5.78 10.52 -17.35
C SER A 290 -6.01 9.06 -16.99
N GLU A 291 -5.16 8.14 -17.47
CA GLU A 291 -5.14 6.71 -17.13
C GLU A 291 -4.72 6.44 -15.68
N ALA A 292 -3.80 7.26 -15.13
CA ALA A 292 -3.31 7.06 -13.77
C ALA A 292 -4.40 7.26 -12.72
N ARG A 293 -5.32 8.21 -12.94
CA ARG A 293 -6.31 8.60 -11.93
C ARG A 293 -7.29 7.47 -11.56
N PRO A 294 -7.87 6.69 -12.50
CA PRO A 294 -8.59 5.46 -12.18
C PRO A 294 -7.77 4.45 -11.36
N ILE A 295 -6.50 4.23 -11.73
CA ILE A 295 -5.61 3.28 -11.05
C ILE A 295 -5.34 3.72 -9.60
N VAL A 296 -5.00 4.99 -9.37
CA VAL A 296 -4.79 5.55 -8.03
C VAL A 296 -6.09 5.49 -7.21
N LYS A 297 -7.26 5.73 -7.82
CA LYS A 297 -8.56 5.58 -7.13
C LYS A 297 -8.81 4.12 -6.72
N LEU A 298 -8.51 3.15 -7.58
CA LEU A 298 -8.66 1.73 -7.27
C LEU A 298 -7.71 1.31 -6.14
N PHE A 299 -6.45 1.75 -6.19
CA PHE A 299 -5.46 1.49 -5.14
C PHE A 299 -5.85 2.13 -3.80
N TYR A 300 -6.37 3.36 -3.80
CA TYR A 300 -6.93 4.02 -2.61
C TYR A 300 -8.04 3.19 -1.96
N LEU A 301 -9.03 2.75 -2.73
CA LEU A 301 -10.15 1.96 -2.21
C LEU A 301 -9.71 0.55 -1.77
N GLY A 302 -8.80 -0.09 -2.51
CA GLY A 302 -8.26 -1.40 -2.18
C GLY A 302 -7.42 -1.40 -0.91
N SER A 303 -6.54 -0.41 -0.73
CA SER A 303 -5.74 -0.26 0.50
C SER A 303 -6.62 0.08 1.72
N MET A 304 -7.63 0.95 1.56
CA MET A 304 -8.60 1.25 2.62
C MET A 304 -9.38 0.00 3.07
N ASP A 305 -9.92 -0.78 2.13
CA ASP A 305 -10.65 -2.02 2.41
C ASP A 305 -9.74 -3.11 2.99
N ALA A 306 -8.51 -3.25 2.49
CA ALA A 306 -7.52 -4.16 3.05
C ALA A 306 -7.13 -3.79 4.48
N GLY A 307 -6.91 -2.51 4.78
CA GLY A 307 -6.69 -2.00 6.14
C GLY A 307 -7.83 -2.38 7.09
N HIS A 308 -9.08 -2.11 6.70
CA HIS A 308 -10.26 -2.50 7.49
C HIS A 308 -10.41 -4.02 7.69
N LYS A 309 -9.91 -4.84 6.76
CA LYS A 309 -9.90 -6.30 6.89
C LYS A 309 -8.80 -6.78 7.86
N VAL A 310 -7.61 -6.18 7.80
CA VAL A 310 -6.54 -6.42 8.78
C VAL A 310 -6.99 -5.99 10.18
N ASP A 311 -7.63 -4.82 10.35
CA ASP A 311 -8.17 -4.36 11.64
C ASP A 311 -9.18 -5.37 12.24
N LYS A 312 -10.00 -6.00 11.40
CA LYS A 312 -10.95 -7.06 11.84
C LYS A 312 -10.22 -8.34 12.22
N LEU A 313 -9.21 -8.75 11.46
CA LEU A 313 -8.39 -9.93 11.73
C LEU A 313 -7.65 -9.77 13.06
N VAL A 314 -6.95 -8.66 13.26
CA VAL A 314 -6.22 -8.32 14.50
C VAL A 314 -7.17 -8.37 15.71
N LYS A 315 -8.35 -7.75 15.62
CA LYS A 315 -9.38 -7.79 16.68
C LYS A 315 -9.89 -9.21 16.94
N ALA A 316 -10.11 -10.01 15.90
CA ALA A 316 -10.54 -11.40 16.06
C ALA A 316 -9.46 -12.25 16.74
N ARG A 317 -8.18 -12.07 16.37
CA ARG A 317 -7.03 -12.79 16.96
C ARG A 317 -6.84 -12.41 18.44
N LEU A 318 -6.94 -11.13 18.79
CA LEU A 318 -6.92 -10.66 20.18
C LEU A 318 -8.13 -11.14 21.01
N GLY A 319 -9.26 -11.46 20.37
CA GLY A 319 -10.45 -12.02 21.00
C GLY A 319 -10.40 -13.54 21.26
N LEU A 320 -9.33 -14.24 20.86
CA LEU A 320 -9.20 -15.69 21.08
C LEU A 320 -8.82 -15.99 22.54
N SER A 321 -9.72 -16.65 23.27
CA SER A 321 -9.49 -17.11 24.64
C SER A 321 -8.62 -18.39 24.75
N GLN A 322 -7.60 -18.53 23.87
CA GLN A 322 -6.67 -19.66 23.93
C GLN A 322 -5.92 -19.73 25.27
N SER A 323 -5.55 -18.59 25.85
CA SER A 323 -4.87 -18.54 27.15
C SER A 323 -5.75 -19.15 28.26
N ASP A 324 -7.03 -18.75 28.33
CA ASP A 324 -8.02 -19.33 29.27
C ASP A 324 -8.28 -20.82 29.02
N PHE A 325 -8.32 -21.24 27.75
CA PHE A 325 -8.45 -22.65 27.39
C PHE A 325 -7.25 -23.46 27.90
N GLY A 326 -6.03 -22.94 27.74
CA GLY A 326 -4.81 -23.53 28.28
C GLY A 326 -4.84 -23.68 29.81
N VAL A 327 -5.32 -22.66 30.52
CA VAL A 327 -5.51 -22.70 31.99
C VAL A 327 -6.52 -23.79 32.39
N ARG A 328 -7.70 -23.83 31.74
CA ARG A 328 -8.73 -24.84 32.04
C ARG A 328 -8.25 -26.26 31.75
N LEU A 329 -7.61 -26.47 30.60
CA LEU A 329 -7.05 -27.76 30.20
C LEU A 329 -5.94 -28.22 31.17
N GLY A 330 -5.08 -27.29 31.58
CA GLY A 330 -4.06 -27.54 32.61
C GLY A 330 -4.67 -27.90 33.96
N GLY A 331 -5.83 -27.35 34.32
CA GLY A 331 -6.55 -27.66 35.56
C GLY A 331 -7.05 -29.11 35.66
N MET A 332 -7.34 -29.76 34.53
CA MET A 332 -7.88 -31.13 34.51
C MET A 332 -6.93 -32.17 35.12
N HIS A 333 -5.62 -31.88 35.19
CA HIS A 333 -4.63 -32.78 35.79
C HIS A 333 -4.91 -33.15 37.25
N VAL A 334 -5.71 -32.35 37.98
CA VAL A 334 -6.05 -32.59 39.38
C VAL A 334 -7.04 -33.75 39.54
N GLN A 335 -7.89 -33.98 38.54
CA GLN A 335 -8.91 -35.04 38.53
C GLN A 335 -8.42 -36.32 37.83
N GLU A 336 -7.23 -36.29 37.25
CA GLU A 336 -6.70 -37.35 36.38
C GLU A 336 -5.91 -38.39 37.20
N PRO A 337 -6.41 -39.63 37.36
CA PRO A 337 -5.70 -40.67 38.11
C PRO A 337 -4.45 -41.19 37.38
N HIS A 338 -4.41 -41.12 36.05
CA HIS A 338 -3.28 -41.64 35.28
C HIS A 338 -2.13 -40.63 35.23
N GLN A 339 -1.07 -40.86 36.01
CA GLN A 339 0.04 -39.91 36.20
C GLN A 339 0.67 -39.38 34.89
N GLY A 340 0.85 -40.23 33.88
CA GLY A 340 1.36 -39.80 32.57
C GLY A 340 0.40 -38.83 31.85
N LEU A 341 -0.91 -39.03 32.01
CA LEU A 341 -1.95 -38.20 31.41
C LEU A 341 -2.15 -36.90 32.21
N ALA A 342 -2.06 -36.94 33.54
CA ALA A 342 -2.03 -35.75 34.39
C ALA A 342 -0.84 -34.83 34.04
N ASN A 343 0.36 -35.40 33.84
CA ASN A 343 1.53 -34.65 33.40
C ASN A 343 1.33 -34.07 31.99
N ALA A 344 0.79 -34.85 31.05
CA ALA A 344 0.48 -34.37 29.70
C ALA A 344 -0.54 -33.22 29.71
N TYR A 345 -1.63 -33.30 30.48
CA TYR A 345 -2.60 -32.19 30.62
C TYR A 345 -1.95 -30.93 31.20
N ARG A 346 -1.15 -31.07 32.26
CA ARG A 346 -0.45 -29.92 32.88
C ARG A 346 0.53 -29.25 31.90
N LYS A 347 1.23 -30.04 31.08
CA LYS A 347 2.18 -29.56 30.07
C LYS A 347 1.47 -28.92 28.86
N LEU A 348 0.46 -29.60 28.31
CA LEU A 348 -0.31 -29.14 27.16
C LEU A 348 -1.08 -27.85 27.49
N GLY A 349 -1.67 -27.75 28.69
CA GLY A 349 -2.34 -26.53 29.15
C GLY A 349 -1.40 -25.33 29.17
N LYS A 350 -0.19 -25.48 29.75
CA LYS A 350 0.85 -24.43 29.72
C LYS A 350 1.27 -24.05 28.29
N ILE A 351 1.44 -25.03 27.41
CA ILE A 351 1.86 -24.76 26.03
C ILE A 351 0.77 -24.05 25.23
N ILE A 352 -0.50 -24.45 25.37
CA ILE A 352 -1.64 -23.74 24.76
C ILE A 352 -1.75 -22.32 25.31
N GLN A 353 -1.47 -22.11 26.59
CA GLN A 353 -1.40 -20.77 27.18
C GLN A 353 -0.37 -19.88 26.45
N THR A 354 0.87 -20.38 26.29
CA THR A 354 1.94 -19.68 25.56
C THR A 354 1.67 -19.51 24.06
N VAL A 355 0.90 -20.41 23.43
CA VAL A 355 0.44 -20.22 22.04
C VAL A 355 -0.58 -19.08 21.98
N GLY A 356 -1.48 -18.94 22.96
CA GLY A 356 -2.37 -17.78 23.09
C GLY A 356 -1.60 -16.46 23.21
N ASP A 357 -0.58 -16.41 24.06
CA ASP A 357 0.30 -15.23 24.19
C ASP A 357 1.04 -14.93 22.87
N SER A 358 1.46 -15.98 22.15
CA SER A 358 2.10 -15.86 20.83
C SER A 358 1.14 -15.32 19.76
N GLN A 359 -0.14 -15.66 19.82
CA GLN A 359 -1.17 -15.11 18.92
C GLN A 359 -1.45 -13.63 19.20
N GLN A 360 -1.35 -13.16 20.44
CA GLN A 360 -1.45 -11.73 20.76
C GLN A 360 -0.26 -10.95 20.18
N ALA A 361 0.96 -11.50 20.29
CA ALA A 361 2.15 -10.92 19.66
C ALA A 361 2.07 -10.92 18.12
N GLN A 362 1.51 -11.98 17.51
CA GLN A 362 1.21 -12.05 16.08
C GLN A 362 0.22 -10.95 15.68
N ALA A 363 -0.89 -10.77 16.41
CA ALA A 363 -1.89 -9.72 16.13
C ALA A 363 -1.27 -8.30 16.11
N THR A 364 -0.35 -8.03 17.05
CA THR A 364 0.39 -6.76 17.10
C THR A 364 1.31 -6.61 15.89
N ALA A 365 2.00 -7.69 15.49
CA ALA A 365 2.86 -7.70 14.30
C ALA A 365 2.08 -7.44 13.00
N GLU A 366 0.97 -8.16 12.78
CA GLU A 366 0.10 -7.97 11.61
C GLU A 366 -0.39 -6.51 11.51
N ALA A 367 -0.77 -5.92 12.65
CA ALA A 367 -1.22 -4.53 12.71
C ALA A 367 -0.12 -3.55 12.26
N PHE A 368 1.11 -3.67 12.77
CA PHE A 368 2.19 -2.73 12.40
C PHE A 368 2.87 -3.01 11.06
N SER A 369 2.87 -4.27 10.58
CA SER A 369 3.67 -4.66 9.40
C SER A 369 2.89 -4.58 8.10
N ILE A 370 1.55 -4.65 8.16
CA ILE A 370 0.70 -4.50 6.97
C ILE A 370 -0.56 -3.64 7.20
N GLY A 371 -1.11 -3.59 8.42
CA GLY A 371 -2.22 -2.68 8.77
C GLY A 371 -1.84 -1.21 8.61
N ASP A 372 -0.82 -0.75 9.36
CA ASP A 372 -0.32 0.63 9.30
C ASP A 372 0.09 1.05 7.86
N PRO A 373 0.85 0.24 7.08
CA PRO A 373 1.10 0.51 5.66
C PRO A 373 -0.15 0.68 4.79
N PHE A 374 -1.19 -0.14 4.96
CA PHE A 374 -2.43 0.02 4.21
C PHE A 374 -3.14 1.33 4.53
N GLN A 375 -3.20 1.71 5.81
CA GLN A 375 -3.78 3.00 6.22
C GLN A 375 -2.95 4.19 5.69
N TYR A 376 -1.62 4.12 5.76
CA TYR A 376 -0.72 5.13 5.19
C TYR A 376 -0.90 5.28 3.67
N HIS A 377 -0.84 4.18 2.92
CA HIS A 377 -0.95 4.21 1.46
C HIS A 377 -2.35 4.59 0.98
N SER A 378 -3.41 4.32 1.76
CA SER A 378 -4.75 4.86 1.51
C SER A 378 -4.75 6.38 1.59
N ASN A 379 -4.23 6.96 2.68
CA ASN A 379 -4.15 8.43 2.83
C ASN A 379 -3.27 9.08 1.74
N ASP A 380 -2.12 8.48 1.40
CA ASP A 380 -1.22 8.97 0.35
C ASP A 380 -1.88 8.92 -1.05
N ALA A 381 -2.54 7.81 -1.39
CA ALA A 381 -3.28 7.67 -2.64
C ALA A 381 -4.48 8.61 -2.71
N PHE A 382 -5.15 8.92 -1.59
CA PHE A 382 -6.21 9.90 -1.54
C PHE A 382 -5.72 11.30 -1.96
N ILE A 383 -4.57 11.73 -1.43
CA ILE A 383 -3.95 13.02 -1.78
C ILE A 383 -3.65 13.06 -3.28
N VAL A 384 -2.94 12.06 -3.82
CA VAL A 384 -2.60 11.99 -5.26
C VAL A 384 -3.86 11.99 -6.14
N LYS A 385 -4.89 11.23 -5.78
CA LYS A 385 -6.18 11.20 -6.47
C LYS A 385 -6.88 12.56 -6.45
N GLU A 386 -6.78 13.34 -5.36
CA GLU A 386 -7.30 14.71 -5.29
C GLU A 386 -6.43 15.70 -6.09
N THR A 387 -5.10 15.60 -6.08
CA THR A 387 -4.18 16.40 -6.93
C THR A 387 -4.46 16.20 -8.42
N LEU A 388 -4.59 14.95 -8.87
CA LEU A 388 -4.98 14.63 -10.26
C LEU A 388 -6.38 15.17 -10.60
N THR A 389 -7.30 15.18 -9.63
CA THR A 389 -8.62 15.81 -9.82
C THR A 389 -8.52 17.33 -9.89
N ASN A 390 -7.65 17.98 -9.12
CA ASN A 390 -7.42 19.42 -9.19
C ASN A 390 -6.84 19.83 -10.55
N ARG A 391 -5.95 19.02 -11.14
CA ARG A 391 -5.49 19.22 -12.53
C ARG A 391 -6.67 19.18 -13.52
N GLN A 392 -7.59 18.23 -13.39
CA GLN A 392 -8.79 18.19 -14.26
C GLN A 392 -9.69 19.43 -14.10
N LEU A 393 -9.82 19.98 -12.88
CA LEU A 393 -10.54 21.23 -12.66
C LEU A 393 -9.82 22.41 -13.33
N LEU A 394 -8.49 22.47 -13.23
CA LEU A 394 -7.66 23.50 -13.87
C LEU A 394 -7.77 23.48 -15.41
N ILE A 395 -7.76 22.29 -16.02
CA ILE A 395 -7.99 22.14 -17.49
C ILE A 395 -9.36 22.68 -17.88
N ARG A 396 -10.40 22.39 -17.09
CA ARG A 396 -11.75 22.91 -17.37
C ARG A 396 -11.81 24.44 -17.24
N GLU A 397 -11.16 25.01 -16.23
CA GLU A 397 -11.06 26.47 -16.07
C GLU A 397 -10.28 27.13 -17.24
N PHE A 398 -9.25 26.47 -17.77
CA PHE A 398 -8.55 26.89 -18.98
C PHE A 398 -9.44 26.88 -20.23
N ILE A 399 -10.17 25.78 -20.49
CA ILE A 399 -11.10 25.68 -21.64
C ILE A 399 -12.18 26.78 -21.55
N GLN A 400 -12.74 27.02 -20.37
CA GLN A 400 -13.71 28.10 -20.15
C GLN A 400 -13.11 29.50 -20.41
N ALA A 401 -11.82 29.71 -20.09
CA ALA A 401 -11.13 30.95 -20.42
C ALA A 401 -10.88 31.13 -21.93
N GLN A 402 -10.62 30.05 -22.67
CA GLN A 402 -10.55 30.07 -24.14
C GLN A 402 -11.91 30.43 -24.76
N GLU A 403 -12.99 29.82 -24.29
CA GLU A 403 -14.35 30.12 -24.76
C GLU A 403 -14.77 31.57 -24.45
N ASN A 404 -14.46 32.07 -23.26
CA ASN A 404 -14.68 33.46 -22.89
C ASN A 404 -13.89 34.41 -23.79
N THR A 405 -12.61 34.15 -24.04
CA THR A 405 -11.76 34.99 -24.92
C THR A 405 -12.30 35.01 -26.36
N ARG A 406 -12.71 33.86 -26.91
CA ARG A 406 -13.40 33.77 -28.20
C ARG A 406 -14.71 34.58 -28.21
N SER A 407 -15.48 34.54 -27.13
CA SER A 407 -16.73 35.31 -26.98
C SER A 407 -16.47 36.83 -26.96
N LYS A 408 -15.45 37.29 -26.22
CA LYS A 408 -15.02 38.70 -26.17
C LYS A 408 -14.47 39.18 -27.51
N LEU A 409 -13.70 38.34 -28.22
CA LEU A 409 -13.19 38.63 -29.57
C LEU A 409 -14.36 38.85 -30.53
N ASN A 410 -15.31 37.91 -30.56
CA ASN A 410 -16.54 38.02 -31.37
C ASN A 410 -17.43 39.22 -30.99
N ALA A 411 -17.30 39.77 -29.77
CA ALA A 411 -18.00 40.99 -29.36
C ALA A 411 -17.27 42.25 -29.85
N ALA A 412 -15.95 42.29 -29.72
CA ALA A 412 -15.11 43.38 -30.24
C ALA A 412 -15.22 43.51 -31.77
N ASP A 413 -15.18 42.40 -32.51
CA ASP A 413 -15.34 42.40 -33.98
C ASP A 413 -16.73 42.89 -34.41
N ARG A 414 -17.78 42.56 -33.65
CA ARG A 414 -19.14 43.07 -33.91
C ARG A 414 -19.26 44.57 -33.68
N LEU A 415 -18.53 45.13 -32.71
CA LEU A 415 -18.46 46.57 -32.50
C LEU A 415 -17.63 47.25 -33.60
N ARG A 416 -16.53 46.63 -34.07
CA ARG A 416 -15.72 47.10 -35.19
C ARG A 416 -16.51 47.18 -36.51
N GLY A 417 -17.44 46.24 -36.74
CA GLY A 417 -18.29 46.21 -37.93
C GLY A 417 -19.56 47.08 -37.87
N SER A 418 -19.84 47.75 -36.74
CA SER A 418 -21.05 48.54 -36.57
C SER A 418 -20.80 50.03 -36.86
N SER A 419 -21.68 50.66 -37.63
CA SER A 419 -21.53 52.04 -38.12
C SER A 419 -21.88 53.14 -37.11
N ASN A 420 -22.46 52.80 -35.95
CA ASN A 420 -22.92 53.78 -34.96
C ASN A 420 -22.58 53.31 -33.52
N VAL A 421 -21.30 53.35 -33.17
CA VAL A 421 -20.77 52.85 -31.89
C VAL A 421 -20.14 53.99 -31.09
N ARG A 422 -20.51 54.07 -29.80
CA ARG A 422 -19.86 54.98 -28.84
C ARG A 422 -18.45 54.49 -28.52
N ARG A 423 -17.47 55.40 -28.60
CA ARG A 423 -16.05 55.14 -28.32
C ARG A 423 -15.82 54.41 -27.00
N GLU A 424 -16.50 54.85 -25.93
CA GLU A 424 -16.46 54.22 -24.60
C GLU A 424 -16.70 52.70 -24.64
N LYS A 425 -17.64 52.23 -25.48
CA LYS A 425 -17.96 50.79 -25.61
C LYS A 425 -16.91 50.02 -26.39
N VAL A 426 -16.17 50.70 -27.29
CA VAL A 426 -15.04 50.10 -28.00
C VAL A 426 -13.86 49.94 -27.03
N ASP A 427 -13.56 50.99 -26.26
CA ASP A 427 -12.48 50.98 -25.27
C ASP A 427 -12.76 49.95 -24.15
N GLU A 428 -14.02 49.84 -23.69
CA GLU A 428 -14.47 48.79 -22.76
C GLU A 428 -14.31 47.38 -23.35
N ALA A 429 -14.69 47.17 -24.62
CA ALA A 429 -14.60 45.86 -25.29
C ALA A 429 -13.16 45.44 -25.58
N ILE A 430 -12.26 46.39 -25.90
CA ILE A 430 -10.82 46.14 -26.04
C ILE A 430 -10.24 45.71 -24.69
N THR A 431 -10.51 46.49 -23.63
CA THR A 431 -10.02 46.18 -22.27
C THR A 431 -10.50 44.79 -21.82
N ALA A 432 -11.79 44.49 -21.97
CA ALA A 432 -12.36 43.20 -21.59
C ALA A 432 -11.88 42.02 -22.46
N LEU A 433 -11.39 42.27 -23.68
CA LEU A 433 -10.75 41.27 -24.53
C LEU A 433 -9.31 41.02 -24.09
N ASP A 434 -8.56 42.07 -23.77
CA ASP A 434 -7.16 41.93 -23.34
C ASP A 434 -7.04 41.31 -21.94
N ASP A 435 -7.94 41.64 -21.00
CA ASP A 435 -8.08 40.94 -19.72
C ASP A 435 -8.37 39.44 -19.91
N ALA A 436 -9.26 39.11 -20.85
CA ALA A 436 -9.60 37.72 -21.16
C ALA A 436 -8.40 36.95 -21.74
N LYS A 437 -7.65 37.56 -22.68
CA LYS A 437 -6.40 37.00 -23.22
C LYS A 437 -5.35 36.79 -22.14
N GLN A 438 -5.13 37.76 -21.26
CA GLN A 438 -4.15 37.65 -20.16
C GLN A 438 -4.51 36.50 -19.22
N ASN A 439 -5.78 36.36 -18.85
CA ASN A 439 -6.25 35.24 -18.03
C ASN A 439 -6.13 33.89 -18.75
N GLN A 440 -6.43 33.83 -20.06
CA GLN A 440 -6.23 32.63 -20.87
C GLN A 440 -4.75 32.22 -20.89
N GLU A 441 -3.83 33.16 -21.13
CA GLU A 441 -2.39 32.90 -21.19
C GLU A 441 -1.83 32.45 -19.82
N TYR A 442 -2.25 33.10 -18.73
CA TYR A 442 -1.92 32.67 -17.37
C TYR A 442 -2.39 31.23 -17.09
N LEU A 443 -3.62 30.89 -17.47
CA LEU A 443 -4.16 29.54 -17.30
C LEU A 443 -3.47 28.52 -18.21
N TYR A 444 -3.08 28.89 -19.43
CA TYR A 444 -2.30 28.06 -20.34
C TYR A 444 -0.92 27.70 -19.74
N GLN A 445 -0.16 28.71 -19.31
CA GLN A 445 1.16 28.52 -18.69
C GLN A 445 1.06 27.68 -17.42
N LYS A 446 0.07 27.96 -16.56
CA LYS A 446 -0.17 27.22 -15.32
C LYS A 446 -0.54 25.75 -15.58
N THR A 447 -1.45 25.49 -16.51
CA THR A 447 -1.89 24.13 -16.87
C THR A 447 -0.74 23.32 -17.47
N THR A 448 0.07 23.95 -18.32
CA THR A 448 1.28 23.35 -18.91
C THR A 448 2.28 22.96 -17.83
N ARG A 449 2.65 23.88 -16.93
CA ARG A 449 3.60 23.63 -15.83
C ARG A 449 3.12 22.52 -14.88
N VAL A 450 1.86 22.58 -14.46
CA VAL A 450 1.24 21.56 -13.59
C VAL A 450 1.25 20.19 -14.26
N THR A 451 0.92 20.12 -15.56
CA THR A 451 0.93 18.85 -16.32
C THR A 451 2.33 18.26 -16.43
N GLN A 452 3.33 19.05 -16.82
CA GLN A 452 4.71 18.59 -17.00
C GLN A 452 5.34 18.05 -15.71
N ASN A 453 5.14 18.74 -14.59
CA ASN A 453 5.65 18.30 -13.29
C ASN A 453 4.92 17.04 -12.79
N LEU A 454 3.58 17.01 -12.88
CA LEU A 454 2.81 15.85 -12.42
C LEU A 454 3.08 14.57 -13.21
N VAL A 455 3.48 14.66 -14.50
CA VAL A 455 3.96 13.48 -15.26
C VAL A 455 5.20 12.87 -14.60
N GLN A 456 6.17 13.69 -14.18
CA GLN A 456 7.37 13.19 -13.52
C GLN A 456 7.07 12.69 -12.10
N ASP A 457 6.28 13.44 -11.33
CA ASP A 457 5.91 13.08 -9.97
C ASP A 457 5.04 11.81 -9.91
N ARG A 458 4.19 11.57 -10.92
CA ARG A 458 3.49 10.28 -11.09
C ARG A 458 4.48 9.12 -11.11
N ARG A 459 5.50 9.18 -11.97
CA ARG A 459 6.50 8.11 -12.11
C ARG A 459 7.25 7.87 -10.80
N LYS A 460 7.65 8.94 -10.11
CA LYS A 460 8.27 8.86 -8.77
C LYS A 460 7.33 8.26 -7.72
N TRP A 461 6.05 8.63 -7.75
CA TRP A 461 5.03 8.10 -6.83
C TRP A 461 4.80 6.61 -7.02
N PHE A 462 4.61 6.14 -8.26
CA PHE A 462 4.48 4.70 -8.53
C PHE A 462 5.72 3.93 -8.06
N ALA A 463 6.93 4.40 -8.42
CA ALA A 463 8.17 3.74 -8.02
C ALA A 463 8.33 3.65 -6.48
N ARG A 464 8.09 4.75 -5.75
CA ARG A 464 8.24 4.78 -4.28
C ARG A 464 7.18 3.91 -3.59
N THR A 465 5.92 4.02 -4.01
CA THR A 465 4.79 3.29 -3.42
C THR A 465 4.90 1.78 -3.66
N THR A 466 5.32 1.35 -4.86
CA THR A 466 5.58 -0.07 -5.14
C THR A 466 6.74 -0.61 -4.30
N ALA A 467 7.83 0.15 -4.13
CA ALA A 467 8.95 -0.27 -3.29
C ALA A 467 8.55 -0.38 -1.81
N ASP A 468 7.85 0.64 -1.28
CA ASP A 468 7.40 0.71 0.11
C ASP A 468 6.41 -0.41 0.46
N LEU A 469 5.43 -0.67 -0.42
CA LEU A 469 4.44 -1.73 -0.20
C LEU A 469 5.06 -3.13 -0.34
N ARG A 470 5.99 -3.33 -1.29
CA ARG A 470 6.73 -4.60 -1.43
C ARG A 470 7.59 -4.90 -0.20
N ALA A 471 8.21 -3.87 0.40
CA ALA A 471 8.94 -4.03 1.65
C ALA A 471 8.01 -4.40 2.81
N SER A 472 6.85 -3.74 2.92
CA SER A 472 5.84 -4.02 3.96
C SER A 472 5.28 -5.44 3.86
N ILE A 473 4.93 -5.90 2.65
CA ILE A 473 4.48 -7.27 2.41
C ILE A 473 5.58 -8.30 2.78
N ARG A 474 6.84 -8.03 2.43
CA ARG A 474 7.97 -8.90 2.81
C ARG A 474 8.10 -8.99 4.33
N GLU A 475 8.06 -7.85 5.02
CA GLU A 475 8.15 -7.80 6.48
C GLU A 475 7.03 -8.62 7.14
N PHE A 476 5.78 -8.40 6.72
CA PHE A 476 4.61 -9.16 7.17
C PHE A 476 4.79 -10.67 6.97
N VAL A 477 5.14 -11.12 5.76
CA VAL A 477 5.34 -12.54 5.47
C VAL A 477 6.47 -13.14 6.32
N CYS A 478 7.56 -12.41 6.54
CA CYS A 478 8.63 -12.85 7.44
C CYS A 478 8.15 -12.98 8.89
N LYS A 479 7.41 -11.99 9.41
CA LYS A 479 6.86 -12.02 10.79
C LYS A 479 5.87 -13.18 10.99
N GLU A 480 5.00 -13.45 10.01
CA GLU A 480 4.08 -14.59 10.03
C GLU A 480 4.83 -15.94 10.02
N ILE A 481 5.80 -16.11 9.13
CA ILE A 481 6.64 -17.33 9.09
C ILE A 481 7.35 -17.55 10.43
N GLU A 482 7.86 -16.51 11.07
CA GLU A 482 8.47 -16.63 12.40
C GLU A 482 7.46 -16.95 13.50
N ALA A 483 6.25 -16.36 13.46
CA ALA A 483 5.19 -16.63 14.42
C ALA A 483 4.76 -18.10 14.35
N GLU A 484 4.45 -18.60 13.15
CA GLU A 484 4.05 -20.01 12.96
C GLU A 484 5.17 -20.99 13.31
N ARG A 485 6.44 -20.66 13.03
CA ARG A 485 7.59 -21.47 13.47
C ARG A 485 7.73 -21.50 14.99
N ARG A 486 7.49 -20.38 15.69
CA ARG A 486 7.48 -20.32 17.16
C ARG A 486 6.34 -21.17 17.73
N THR A 487 5.13 -21.05 17.18
CA THR A 487 3.96 -21.87 17.55
C THR A 487 4.23 -23.36 17.35
N LEU A 488 4.79 -23.75 16.20
CA LEU A 488 5.15 -25.15 15.92
C LEU A 488 6.16 -25.67 16.95
N ALA A 489 7.26 -24.95 17.19
CA ALA A 489 8.27 -25.36 18.18
C ALA A 489 7.69 -25.52 19.60
N LEU A 490 6.76 -24.65 20.00
CA LEU A 490 6.03 -24.78 21.27
C LEU A 490 5.19 -26.06 21.33
N LEU A 491 4.43 -26.38 20.27
CA LEU A 491 3.61 -27.59 20.20
C LEU A 491 4.45 -28.88 20.17
N GLU A 492 5.63 -28.87 19.53
CA GLU A 492 6.54 -30.01 19.52
C GLU A 492 7.03 -30.39 20.93
N ASN A 493 7.14 -29.42 21.83
CA ASN A 493 7.55 -29.64 23.22
C ASN A 493 6.54 -30.42 24.07
N VAL A 494 5.33 -30.73 23.55
CA VAL A 494 4.34 -31.62 24.20
C VAL A 494 4.60 -33.11 23.85
N ARG A 495 5.30 -33.39 22.76
CA ARG A 495 5.51 -34.78 22.26
C ARG A 495 6.10 -35.76 23.28
N PRO A 496 7.05 -35.39 24.17
CA PRO A 496 7.59 -36.32 25.17
C PRO A 496 6.50 -36.76 26.16
N ASP A 497 5.77 -35.78 26.73
CA ASP A 497 4.76 -36.00 27.75
C ASP A 497 3.58 -36.84 27.23
N VAL A 498 3.14 -36.61 25.99
CA VAL A 498 2.08 -37.42 25.35
C VAL A 498 2.52 -38.85 25.07
N ARG A 499 3.79 -39.06 24.66
CA ARG A 499 4.32 -40.42 24.46
C ARG A 499 4.48 -41.18 25.77
N ALA A 500 4.76 -40.48 26.86
CA ALA A 500 4.87 -41.06 28.21
C ALA A 500 3.53 -41.45 28.86
N ILE A 501 2.39 -41.25 28.19
CA ILE A 501 1.07 -41.70 28.66
C ILE A 501 0.95 -43.24 28.65
N ASP A 502 1.70 -43.95 27.82
CA ASP A 502 1.69 -45.42 27.78
C ASP A 502 3.12 -45.93 27.54
N ALA A 503 3.48 -47.08 28.13
CA ALA A 503 4.74 -47.78 27.84
C ALA A 503 4.90 -48.11 26.34
N SER A 504 3.78 -48.16 25.61
CA SER A 504 3.72 -48.34 24.16
C SER A 504 3.95 -47.05 23.33
N GLY A 505 4.11 -45.88 23.96
CA GLY A 505 4.35 -44.60 23.28
C GLY A 505 3.10 -43.78 22.95
N GLY A 506 1.96 -44.05 23.61
CA GLY A 506 0.73 -43.24 23.57
C GLY A 506 -0.11 -43.32 22.29
N LEU A 507 0.39 -43.91 21.19
CA LEU A 507 -0.31 -44.02 19.90
C LEU A 507 -0.95 -45.39 19.65
N SER A 508 -0.55 -46.42 20.39
CA SER A 508 -0.92 -47.82 20.12
C SER A 508 -2.40 -48.16 20.34
N ARG A 509 -3.18 -47.21 20.89
CA ARG A 509 -4.63 -47.34 21.11
C ARG A 509 -5.48 -46.76 19.97
N LEU A 510 -4.86 -46.14 18.95
CA LEU A 510 -5.58 -45.61 17.78
C LEU A 510 -5.79 -46.69 16.70
N GLY A 511 -6.24 -47.88 17.11
CA GLY A 511 -6.59 -49.01 16.23
C GLY A 511 -5.47 -49.56 15.36
N ARG A 512 -4.20 -49.31 15.71
CA ARG A 512 -3.01 -49.77 14.98
C ARG A 512 -2.27 -50.83 15.78
N GLU A 513 -2.96 -51.93 16.04
CA GLU A 513 -2.50 -53.09 16.82
C GLU A 513 -1.20 -53.76 16.29
N ALA A 514 -0.78 -53.43 15.05
CA ALA A 514 0.21 -54.19 14.30
C ALA A 514 1.38 -53.35 13.74
N HIS A 515 2.11 -52.61 14.59
CA HIS A 515 3.43 -52.07 14.25
C HIS A 515 4.46 -52.31 15.37
N PRO A 516 5.74 -52.55 15.02
CA PRO A 516 6.72 -53.08 15.96
C PRO A 516 7.06 -52.10 17.09
N ALA A 517 7.30 -52.67 18.27
CA ALA A 517 7.87 -51.93 19.39
C ALA A 517 9.19 -51.26 18.96
N VAL A 518 9.31 -49.96 19.26
CA VAL A 518 10.53 -49.16 19.05
C VAL A 518 10.93 -48.92 17.58
N ARG A 519 10.08 -48.25 16.79
CA ARG A 519 10.61 -47.20 15.90
C ARG A 519 10.89 -45.96 16.75
N ARG A 520 12.17 -45.62 16.93
CA ARG A 520 12.61 -44.33 17.53
C ARG A 520 12.13 -43.18 16.64
N THR A 521 10.91 -42.71 16.86
CA THR A 521 10.36 -41.54 16.16
C THR A 521 11.11 -40.31 16.64
N SER A 522 11.66 -39.54 15.68
CA SER A 522 12.57 -38.44 15.98
C SER A 522 12.00 -37.49 17.04
N MET A 523 12.82 -37.21 18.05
CA MET A 523 12.58 -36.20 19.08
C MET A 523 13.23 -34.86 18.73
N ALA A 524 13.92 -34.78 17.58
CA ALA A 524 14.47 -33.52 17.09
C ALA A 524 13.32 -32.54 16.80
N SER A 525 13.48 -31.29 17.22
CA SER A 525 12.57 -30.23 16.78
C SER A 525 12.73 -30.03 15.27
N SER A 526 11.61 -29.80 14.59
CA SER A 526 11.62 -29.37 13.19
C SER A 526 12.20 -27.96 13.02
N GLN A 527 12.28 -27.16 14.08
CA GLN A 527 12.76 -25.78 14.08
C GLN A 527 14.18 -25.66 14.67
N GLY A 528 15.14 -26.31 14.02
CA GLY A 528 16.54 -26.30 14.45
C GLY A 528 17.31 -25.03 14.07
N PRO A 529 18.52 -24.82 14.66
CA PRO A 529 19.40 -23.71 14.29
C PRO A 529 19.84 -23.74 12.81
N LYS A 530 19.94 -24.94 12.20
CA LYS A 530 20.36 -25.12 10.81
C LYS A 530 19.28 -24.79 9.77
N GLY A 531 18.00 -24.76 10.15
CA GLY A 531 16.90 -24.68 9.19
C GLY A 531 15.58 -25.18 9.75
N ASP A 532 14.54 -25.02 8.94
CA ASP A 532 13.22 -25.58 9.18
C ASP A 532 13.09 -26.88 8.37
N ALA A 533 12.93 -28.00 9.07
CA ALA A 533 12.93 -29.35 8.52
C ALA A 533 11.81 -29.63 7.50
N TRP A 534 10.79 -28.76 7.41
CA TRP A 534 9.71 -28.87 6.43
C TRP A 534 10.01 -28.11 5.13
N SER A 535 10.75 -27.00 5.22
CA SER A 535 11.03 -26.14 4.08
C SER A 535 12.25 -26.57 3.26
N GLY A 536 13.18 -27.33 3.86
CA GLY A 536 14.50 -27.60 3.26
C GLY A 536 15.41 -26.38 3.14
N VAL A 537 14.93 -25.17 3.45
CA VAL A 537 15.69 -23.92 3.36
C VAL A 537 16.58 -23.77 4.59
N PRO A 538 17.93 -23.72 4.42
CA PRO A 538 18.82 -23.39 5.52
C PRO A 538 18.49 -22.01 6.08
N ARG A 539 18.50 -21.86 7.41
CA ARG A 539 18.47 -20.51 8.00
C ARG A 539 19.74 -19.78 7.53
N ARG A 540 19.60 -18.76 6.68
CA ARG A 540 20.71 -17.83 6.39
C ARG A 540 21.20 -17.31 7.73
N SER A 541 22.48 -17.51 8.01
CA SER A 541 23.10 -17.25 9.30
C SER A 541 22.99 -15.76 9.65
N ALA A 542 22.13 -15.45 10.62
CA ALA A 542 21.85 -14.11 11.12
C ALA A 542 21.50 -13.08 10.04
N ASP A 543 20.20 -12.96 9.73
CA ASP A 543 19.66 -11.76 9.11
C ASP A 543 19.98 -10.55 10.03
N PRO A 544 20.74 -9.52 9.59
CA PRO A 544 21.19 -8.43 10.47
C PRO A 544 20.03 -7.62 11.07
N MET A 545 18.84 -7.71 10.46
CA MET A 545 17.58 -7.12 10.92
C MET A 545 17.25 -7.44 12.40
N GLY A 546 17.63 -8.62 12.89
CA GLY A 546 17.34 -9.06 14.26
C GLY A 546 18.44 -8.84 15.30
N ARG A 547 19.65 -8.39 14.89
CA ARG A 547 20.85 -8.41 15.76
C ARG A 547 21.34 -7.04 16.22
N SER A 548 20.68 -5.96 15.83
CA SER A 548 21.06 -4.57 16.17
C SER A 548 20.37 -4.01 17.43
N MET A 549 19.77 -4.86 18.28
CA MET A 549 18.96 -4.45 19.44
C MET A 549 19.39 -5.07 20.78
N SER A 550 20.68 -5.36 20.98
CA SER A 550 21.24 -5.44 22.33
C SER A 550 22.75 -5.21 22.34
N GLY A 551 23.19 -4.16 23.02
CA GLY A 551 24.60 -3.83 23.17
C GLY A 551 24.98 -3.59 24.61
N SER A 552 25.46 -4.63 25.31
CA SER A 552 26.46 -4.48 26.38
C SER A 552 27.12 -5.81 26.76
N PHE A 553 28.45 -5.82 26.59
CA PHE A 553 29.47 -6.47 27.41
C PHE A 553 29.10 -7.61 28.38
N MET A 554 29.70 -8.78 28.16
CA MET A 554 30.64 -9.45 29.09
C MET A 554 31.52 -10.45 28.28
N PRO A 555 32.76 -10.75 28.70
CA PRO A 555 33.73 -11.44 27.85
C PRO A 555 33.82 -12.96 28.05
N ASN A 556 34.06 -13.66 26.93
CA ASN A 556 34.94 -14.82 26.73
C ASN A 556 35.08 -15.88 27.84
N VAL A 557 34.56 -17.08 27.57
CA VAL A 557 35.22 -18.35 27.91
C VAL A 557 35.15 -19.23 26.66
N GLY A 558 36.29 -19.77 26.23
CA GLY A 558 36.37 -20.63 25.04
C GLY A 558 36.20 -22.11 25.40
N GLU A 559 35.75 -22.89 24.43
CA GLU A 559 35.85 -24.35 24.42
C GLU A 559 36.33 -24.79 23.05
N GLU A 560 37.18 -25.82 23.04
CA GLU A 560 38.02 -26.19 21.91
C GLU A 560 37.24 -26.98 20.84
N ALA A 561 37.56 -26.72 19.56
CA ALA A 561 36.97 -27.45 18.44
C ALA A 561 38.00 -28.42 17.86
N GLU A 562 37.88 -29.71 18.20
CA GLU A 562 38.54 -30.77 17.43
C GLU A 562 37.84 -30.94 16.08
N ALA A 563 38.65 -31.12 15.04
CA ALA A 563 38.19 -31.27 13.66
C ALA A 563 38.36 -32.72 13.21
N GLU A 564 37.26 -33.37 12.85
CA GLU A 564 37.30 -34.61 12.07
C GLU A 564 36.96 -34.32 10.61
N GLU A 565 37.92 -34.62 9.72
CA GLU A 565 37.67 -34.72 8.28
C GLU A 565 37.00 -36.06 7.98
N GLU A 566 35.87 -36.08 7.25
CA GLU A 566 35.45 -37.30 6.55
C GLU A 566 35.01 -37.03 5.10
N SER A 567 35.36 -37.98 4.24
CA SER A 567 35.47 -37.83 2.78
C SER A 567 34.14 -37.94 2.05
N ALA A 568 33.77 -36.91 1.28
CA ALA A 568 32.64 -36.97 0.36
C ALA A 568 33.00 -37.67 -0.96
N ARG A 569 32.31 -38.78 -1.28
CA ARG A 569 32.26 -39.38 -2.63
C ARG A 569 30.86 -39.20 -3.23
N PRO A 570 30.73 -38.78 -4.49
CA PRO A 570 29.44 -38.74 -5.18
C PRO A 570 29.15 -40.06 -5.92
N PRO A 571 27.88 -40.49 -6.02
CA PRO A 571 27.44 -41.46 -7.01
C PRO A 571 26.72 -40.78 -8.18
N THR A 572 27.22 -40.99 -9.40
CA THR A 572 26.52 -40.69 -10.65
C THR A 572 25.71 -41.91 -11.12
N GLY A 573 24.45 -41.73 -11.53
CA GLY A 573 23.65 -42.80 -12.12
C GLY A 573 22.23 -42.39 -12.56
N LEU A 574 21.99 -42.41 -13.87
CA LEU A 574 20.70 -42.40 -14.60
C LEU A 574 20.84 -43.51 -15.70
N PRO A 575 19.78 -44.00 -16.40
CA PRO A 575 18.43 -43.44 -16.58
C PRO A 575 17.26 -44.47 -16.53
N GLY A 576 16.00 -44.05 -16.79
CA GLY A 576 15.01 -44.94 -17.45
C GLY A 576 13.50 -44.83 -17.10
N LEU A 577 12.77 -43.99 -17.84
CA LEU A 577 11.38 -44.13 -18.36
C LEU A 577 10.12 -44.11 -17.46
N SER A 578 9.24 -43.16 -17.84
CA SER A 578 7.76 -43.17 -17.91
C SER A 578 6.89 -43.45 -16.67
N GLU A 579 6.26 -42.38 -16.16
CA GLU A 579 4.79 -42.25 -16.09
C GLU A 579 4.45 -40.75 -15.91
N GLU A 580 3.88 -40.12 -16.95
CA GLU A 580 3.35 -38.75 -16.91
C GLU A 580 1.84 -38.82 -16.65
N ASP A 581 1.38 -38.37 -15.47
CA ASP A 581 0.06 -37.74 -15.18
C ASP A 581 -0.26 -37.73 -13.67
N ASP A 582 0.36 -36.82 -12.90
CA ASP A 582 -0.18 -36.38 -11.57
C ASP A 582 0.50 -35.10 -10.98
N GLU A 583 1.37 -34.40 -11.72
CA GLU A 583 2.20 -33.30 -11.16
C GLU A 583 1.47 -31.99 -10.80
N ASP A 584 0.19 -31.83 -11.20
CA ASP A 584 -0.56 -30.59 -10.97
C ASP A 584 -1.47 -30.62 -9.73
N ARG A 585 -1.39 -31.69 -8.93
CA ARG A 585 -2.09 -31.77 -7.64
C ARG A 585 -1.29 -31.05 -6.54
N VAL A 586 -1.80 -29.91 -6.10
CA VAL A 586 -1.18 -29.09 -5.04
C VAL A 586 -1.31 -29.76 -3.67
N ASP A 587 -0.36 -30.62 -3.32
CA ASP A 587 -0.11 -31.05 -1.94
C ASP A 587 0.73 -30.01 -1.18
N ALA A 588 0.56 -29.93 0.14
CA ALA A 588 1.23 -28.98 1.04
C ALA A 588 2.77 -29.04 0.96
N ARG A 589 3.34 -30.21 0.64
CA ARG A 589 4.78 -30.37 0.41
C ARG A 589 5.25 -29.76 -0.92
N ASN A 590 4.46 -29.91 -1.99
CA ASN A 590 4.79 -29.37 -3.31
C ASN A 590 4.68 -27.84 -3.30
N ALA A 591 3.65 -27.29 -2.63
CA ALA A 591 3.48 -25.85 -2.45
C ALA A 591 4.67 -25.18 -1.76
N ALA A 592 5.23 -25.80 -0.71
CA ALA A 592 6.41 -25.28 -0.01
C ALA A 592 7.68 -25.29 -0.90
N SER A 593 7.86 -26.35 -1.71
CA SER A 593 8.98 -26.47 -2.66
C SER A 593 8.90 -25.39 -3.76
N ARG A 594 7.71 -25.19 -4.36
CA ARG A 594 7.46 -24.16 -5.39
C ARG A 594 7.64 -22.72 -4.86
N LEU A 595 7.42 -22.48 -3.55
CA LEU A 595 7.75 -21.19 -2.93
C LEU A 595 9.24 -21.00 -2.66
N ALA A 596 9.98 -22.08 -2.37
CA ALA A 596 11.41 -22.01 -2.06
C ALA A 596 12.30 -21.71 -3.28
N THR A 597 11.86 -22.05 -4.50
CA THR A 597 12.58 -21.76 -5.76
C THR A 597 12.30 -20.36 -6.31
N SER A 598 11.28 -19.65 -5.80
CA SER A 598 10.96 -18.29 -6.23
C SER A 598 11.86 -17.25 -5.56
N THR A 599 12.75 -16.63 -6.34
CA THR A 599 13.61 -15.53 -5.87
C THR A 599 12.85 -14.19 -5.95
N PHE A 600 12.64 -13.54 -4.79
CA PHE A 600 11.86 -12.29 -4.62
C PHE A 600 12.67 -11.12 -4.05
#